data_AF-A0A317T8A2-F1
#
_entry.id   AF-A0A317T8A2-F1
#
_cell.length_a   1.000
_cell.length_b   1.000
_cell.length_c   1.000
_cell.angle_alpha   90.00
_cell.angle_beta   90.00
_cell.angle_gamma   90.00
#
_symmetry.space_group_name_H-M   'P 1'
#
loop_
_entity.id
_entity.type
_entity.pdbx_description
1 polymer ?
#
loop_
_entity_poly.entity_id
_entity_poly.type
_entity_poly.pdbx_seq_one_letter_code
_entity_poly.pdbx_strand_id
1 'polypeptide(L)'
;MIGKTVLLLIVMLAGIADFCLAKSSQTADYSTAEGEEFVFAKTYPGGEKYGYQLWHKQLTGYRGTSLPYEEYVGRKGKIETTITYDPSQSRFISEKSKSKFRKAVLENGEVVYAYLVSNSLPDNIYLTEEVNRARSLIGQKIWVNNSRVVGSQVLITPDENLSYPTYNAEPLTVVDIFMSVYGHRRGRGAFSMRVRKSSGEEGLIKFYDRYFYTSNPIPPGTSQKVRRAIERQEVTMGMTKKEAVLSWGEPEKVNKSVGSWGVREQWVYGYNYLYFKNGKLTSWQTTN
;
A
#
# COMPACT_ATOMS: atom_id res chain seq x y z
N MET A 1 -11.28 38.36 83.63
CA MET A 1 -10.33 37.65 82.74
C MET A 1 -10.88 37.76 81.33
N ILE A 2 -10.57 38.84 80.59
CA ILE A 2 -9.51 38.89 79.55
C ILE A 2 -9.58 37.64 78.63
N GLY A 3 -9.92 37.68 77.34
CA GLY A 3 -10.30 38.75 76.43
C GLY A 3 -10.40 38.26 74.97
N LYS A 4 -11.00 39.10 74.11
CA LYS A 4 -10.80 39.30 72.64
C LYS A 4 -11.15 38.15 71.67
N THR A 5 -12.17 38.28 70.81
CA THR A 5 -12.25 39.00 69.50
C THR A 5 -11.69 38.18 68.30
N VAL A 6 -12.63 37.72 67.46
CA VAL A 6 -12.66 37.65 65.97
C VAL A 6 -11.36 37.38 65.20
N LEU A 7 -11.31 36.31 64.40
CA LEU A 7 -10.99 36.38 62.96
C LEU A 7 -11.38 35.11 62.19
N LEU A 8 -12.18 35.32 61.13
CA LEU A 8 -12.50 34.38 60.07
C LEU A 8 -11.24 34.21 59.18
N LEU A 9 -10.70 33.00 59.01
CA LEU A 9 -9.72 32.73 57.96
C LEU A 9 -10.05 31.41 57.26
N ILE A 10 -10.52 31.54 56.01
CA ILE A 10 -10.59 30.48 55.02
C ILE A 10 -9.16 30.19 54.58
N VAL A 11 -8.68 28.96 54.76
CA VAL A 11 -7.50 28.44 54.07
C VAL A 11 -7.85 27.09 53.47
N MET A 12 -8.07 27.10 52.15
CA MET A 12 -7.89 25.93 51.30
C MET A 12 -6.43 25.50 51.36
N LEU A 13 -6.15 24.20 51.51
CA LEU A 13 -5.03 23.46 50.90
C LEU A 13 -5.19 21.97 51.32
N ALA A 14 -5.70 21.15 50.40
CA ALA A 14 -4.88 20.24 49.60
C ALA A 14 -4.36 19.02 50.39
N GLY A 15 -5.29 18.12 50.74
CA GLY A 15 -4.97 16.71 50.98
C GLY A 15 -5.09 15.98 49.65
N ILE A 16 -3.95 15.78 49.00
CA ILE A 16 -3.79 15.04 47.74
C ILE A 16 -4.35 13.63 47.94
N ALA A 17 -5.51 13.37 47.35
CA ALA A 17 -5.95 12.02 47.10
C ALA A 17 -4.92 11.37 46.18
N ASP A 18 -4.44 10.19 46.58
CA ASP A 18 -3.72 9.26 45.74
C ASP A 18 -4.54 8.98 44.47
N PHE A 19 -4.34 9.82 43.46
CA PHE A 19 -4.75 9.54 42.11
C PHE A 19 -3.72 8.54 41.58
N CYS A 20 -3.90 7.28 41.96
CA CYS A 20 -3.39 6.18 41.17
C CYS A 20 -3.91 6.39 39.74
N LEU A 21 -3.07 6.96 38.88
CA LEU A 21 -3.23 6.91 37.44
C LEU A 21 -3.14 5.44 37.03
N ALA A 22 -4.24 4.71 37.21
CA ALA A 22 -4.53 3.52 36.44
C ALA A 22 -4.61 4.00 35.00
N LYS A 23 -3.48 3.92 34.30
CA LYS A 23 -3.40 4.00 32.84
C LYS A 23 -4.32 2.88 32.37
N SER A 24 -5.58 3.19 32.05
CA SER A 24 -6.57 2.21 31.60
C SER A 24 -6.13 1.72 30.23
N SER A 25 -5.19 0.78 30.22
CA SER A 25 -4.95 -0.09 29.08
C SER A 25 -6.27 -0.82 28.86
N GLN A 26 -7.01 -0.46 27.81
CA GLN A 26 -8.06 -1.32 27.30
C GLN A 26 -7.37 -2.63 26.93
N THR A 27 -7.52 -3.64 27.79
CA THR A 27 -7.02 -4.98 27.56
C THR A 27 -8.13 -5.74 26.86
N ALA A 28 -7.91 -6.10 25.60
CA ALA A 28 -8.81 -6.93 24.81
C ALA A 28 -8.21 -8.33 24.65
N ASP A 29 -9.05 -9.35 24.51
CA ASP A 29 -8.59 -10.71 24.26
C ASP A 29 -8.19 -10.86 22.78
N TYR A 30 -6.88 -11.06 22.54
CA TYR A 30 -6.32 -11.24 21.21
C TYR A 30 -6.81 -12.53 20.52
N SER A 31 -7.08 -13.59 21.29
CA SER A 31 -7.48 -14.89 20.74
C SER A 31 -8.84 -14.79 20.04
N THR A 32 -9.76 -14.01 20.60
CA THR A 32 -11.11 -13.76 20.08
C THR A 32 -11.22 -12.48 19.24
N ALA A 33 -10.17 -11.65 19.18
CA ALA A 33 -10.20 -10.44 18.37
C ALA A 33 -10.42 -10.77 16.89
N GLU A 34 -11.30 -10.00 16.25
CA GLU A 34 -11.58 -10.07 14.82
C GLU A 34 -10.61 -9.18 14.03
N GLY A 35 -10.44 -9.47 12.74
CA GLY A 35 -9.65 -8.66 11.82
C GLY A 35 -8.51 -9.41 11.14
N GLU A 36 -7.81 -8.68 10.28
CA GLU A 36 -6.68 -9.21 9.52
C GLU A 36 -5.42 -9.24 10.40
N GLU A 37 -4.67 -10.34 10.37
CA GLU A 37 -3.40 -10.42 11.10
C GLU A 37 -2.34 -9.55 10.45
N PHE A 38 -1.61 -8.82 11.28
CA PHE A 38 -0.49 -7.99 10.86
C PHE A 38 0.68 -8.07 11.84
N VAL A 39 1.85 -7.63 11.37
CA VAL A 39 3.04 -7.46 12.17
C VAL A 39 3.65 -6.10 11.92
N PHE A 40 4.10 -5.44 12.98
CA PHE A 40 4.89 -4.22 12.88
C PHE A 40 6.23 -4.48 12.20
N ALA A 41 6.47 -3.77 11.10
CA ALA A 41 7.62 -4.01 10.22
C ALA A 41 8.92 -3.45 10.83
N LYS A 42 10.05 -4.08 10.49
CA LYS A 42 11.37 -3.49 10.74
C LYS A 42 11.59 -2.32 9.78
N THR A 43 12.24 -1.27 10.26
CA THR A 43 12.62 -0.12 9.43
C THR A 43 14.08 -0.19 9.00
N TYR A 44 14.52 0.73 8.15
CA TYR A 44 15.92 0.92 7.80
C TYR A 44 16.70 1.55 8.97
N PRO A 45 18.03 1.33 9.09
CA PRO A 45 18.84 1.93 10.14
C PRO A 45 18.73 3.46 10.19
N GLY A 46 18.47 4.00 11.38
CA GLY A 46 18.21 5.42 11.63
C GLY A 46 16.74 5.84 11.45
N GLY A 47 15.88 4.95 10.93
CA GLY A 47 14.44 5.16 10.82
C GLY A 47 13.70 4.93 12.13
N GLU A 48 14.30 4.21 13.09
CA GLU A 48 13.71 3.84 14.38
C GLU A 48 13.25 5.06 15.19
N LYS A 49 13.98 6.17 15.06
CA LYS A 49 13.66 7.46 15.72
C LYS A 49 12.30 8.04 15.36
N TYR A 50 11.69 7.60 14.25
CA TYR A 50 10.37 8.07 13.81
C TYR A 50 9.21 7.24 14.38
N GLY A 51 9.51 6.06 14.93
CA GLY A 51 8.50 5.12 15.42
C GLY A 51 7.54 4.65 14.32
N TYR A 52 6.41 4.09 14.75
CA TYR A 52 5.30 3.74 13.87
C TYR A 52 4.38 4.95 13.67
N GLN A 53 4.76 5.79 12.72
CA GLN A 53 3.93 6.91 12.28
C GLN A 53 2.52 6.45 11.90
N LEU A 54 1.52 7.30 12.14
CA LEU A 54 0.09 7.02 11.91
C LEU A 54 -0.52 5.94 12.82
N TRP A 55 0.23 5.44 13.81
CA TRP A 55 -0.31 4.57 14.85
C TRP A 55 -0.40 5.30 16.18
N HIS A 56 -1.51 5.09 16.89
CA HIS A 56 -1.86 5.82 18.10
C HIS A 56 -2.50 4.91 19.14
N LYS A 57 -2.33 5.22 20.43
CA LYS A 57 -3.05 4.52 21.52
C LYS A 57 -4.49 5.04 21.72
N GLN A 58 -4.85 6.15 21.07
CA GLN A 58 -6.14 6.83 21.24
C GLN A 58 -6.65 7.38 19.90
N LEU A 59 -7.96 7.55 19.78
CA LEU A 59 -8.67 8.07 18.60
C LEU A 59 -8.66 9.61 18.52
N THR A 60 -7.51 10.25 18.73
CA THR A 60 -7.42 11.72 18.67
C THR A 60 -6.59 12.15 17.47
N GLY A 61 -7.25 12.81 16.52
CA GLY A 61 -6.65 13.44 15.37
C GLY A 61 -5.84 14.68 15.77
N TYR A 62 -4.67 14.81 15.15
CA TYR A 62 -3.73 15.93 15.26
C TYR A 62 -2.77 15.88 16.47
N ARG A 63 -1.52 15.48 16.19
CA ARG A 63 -0.32 15.58 17.06
C ARG A 63 -0.24 14.61 18.27
N GLY A 64 -0.72 13.38 18.11
CA GLY A 64 -0.40 12.27 19.03
C GLY A 64 0.87 11.54 18.60
N THR A 65 1.83 11.35 19.50
CA THR A 65 3.10 10.66 19.29
C THR A 65 2.90 9.32 18.57
N SER A 66 3.68 9.08 17.50
CA SER A 66 3.83 7.75 16.89
C SER A 66 4.11 6.70 17.97
N LEU A 67 3.70 5.44 17.76
CA LEU A 67 4.13 4.38 18.67
C LEU A 67 5.67 4.24 18.63
N PRO A 68 6.36 4.15 19.78
CA PRO A 68 7.82 4.00 19.83
C PRO A 68 8.29 2.74 19.08
N TYR A 69 9.35 2.82 18.27
CA TYR A 69 9.79 1.67 17.46
C TYR A 69 10.17 0.46 18.32
N GLU A 70 11.06 0.65 19.30
CA GLU A 70 11.61 -0.43 20.13
C GLU A 70 10.55 -1.20 20.92
N GLU A 71 9.43 -0.52 21.26
CA GLU A 71 8.35 -1.17 21.99
C GLU A 71 7.52 -2.09 21.08
N TYR A 72 7.37 -1.78 19.79
CA TYR A 72 6.36 -2.41 18.92
C TYR A 72 6.93 -3.25 17.80
N VAL A 73 8.21 -3.12 17.45
CA VAL A 73 8.81 -3.86 16.33
C VAL A 73 8.62 -5.36 16.46
N GLY A 74 8.10 -5.98 15.39
CA GLY A 74 7.84 -7.41 15.34
C GLY A 74 6.62 -7.88 16.13
N ARG A 75 5.94 -7.00 16.88
CA ARG A 75 4.69 -7.36 17.56
C ARG A 75 3.59 -7.66 16.56
N LYS A 76 2.76 -8.64 16.93
CA LYS A 76 1.60 -9.05 16.14
C LYS A 76 0.34 -8.36 16.62
N GLY A 77 -0.59 -8.17 15.70
CA GLY A 77 -1.92 -7.66 15.99
C GLY A 77 -2.96 -8.20 15.02
N LYS A 78 -4.23 -7.97 15.35
CA LYS A 78 -5.38 -8.15 14.46
C LYS A 78 -6.02 -6.80 14.26
N ILE A 79 -6.15 -6.37 13.01
CA ILE A 79 -6.70 -5.07 12.64
C ILE A 79 -8.09 -5.23 12.01
N GLU A 80 -9.07 -4.54 12.59
CA GLU A 80 -10.45 -4.61 12.13
C GLU A 80 -10.58 -3.98 10.73
N THR A 81 -11.53 -4.49 9.94
CA THR A 81 -11.83 -3.93 8.61
C THR A 81 -12.68 -2.66 8.69
N THR A 82 -13.44 -2.52 9.77
CA THR A 82 -14.38 -1.42 10.01
C THR A 82 -13.65 -0.10 10.29
N ILE A 83 -14.14 0.98 9.68
CA ILE A 83 -13.60 2.32 9.90
C ILE A 83 -14.23 2.90 11.17
N THR A 84 -13.37 3.34 12.08
CA THR A 84 -13.73 4.16 13.25
C THR A 84 -13.37 5.61 12.97
N TYR A 85 -14.23 6.55 13.38
CA TYR A 85 -13.98 7.97 13.21
C TYR A 85 -13.52 8.61 14.52
N ASP A 86 -12.75 9.69 14.42
CA ASP A 86 -12.37 10.50 15.58
C ASP A 86 -13.63 11.06 16.28
N PRO A 87 -13.91 10.67 17.54
CA PRO A 87 -15.10 11.12 18.26
C PRO A 87 -15.00 12.59 18.71
N SER A 88 -13.80 13.18 18.74
CA SER A 88 -13.59 14.59 19.12
C SER A 88 -13.97 15.56 17.99
N GLN A 89 -14.07 15.06 16.75
CA GLN A 89 -14.37 15.89 15.59
C GLN A 89 -15.86 16.24 15.49
N SER A 90 -16.12 17.50 15.14
CA SER A 90 -17.47 18.04 15.01
C SER A 90 -18.36 17.17 14.12
N ARG A 91 -19.60 16.92 14.57
CA ARG A 91 -20.64 16.21 13.81
C ARG A 91 -20.97 16.85 12.46
N PHE A 92 -20.61 18.13 12.27
CA PHE A 92 -20.85 18.90 11.05
C PHE A 92 -19.75 18.71 9.99
N ILE A 93 -18.63 18.04 10.31
CA ILE A 93 -17.60 17.69 9.34
C ILE A 93 -18.11 16.52 8.50
N SER A 94 -17.97 16.63 7.17
CA SER A 94 -18.34 15.54 6.26
C SER A 94 -17.50 14.28 6.55
N GLU A 95 -18.08 13.08 6.44
CA GLU A 95 -17.34 11.82 6.65
C GLU A 95 -16.08 11.69 5.77
N LYS A 96 -16.11 12.30 4.57
CA LYS A 96 -14.96 12.36 3.67
C LYS A 96 -13.78 13.14 4.27
N SER A 97 -14.07 14.13 5.10
CA SER A 97 -13.10 15.01 5.75
C SER A 97 -12.76 14.59 7.18
N LYS A 98 -13.52 13.66 7.79
CA LYS A 98 -13.22 13.15 9.13
C LYS A 98 -11.96 12.30 9.12
N SER A 99 -11.22 12.36 10.23
CA SER A 99 -10.12 11.45 10.50
C SER A 99 -10.66 10.02 10.65
N LYS A 100 -10.04 9.09 9.93
CA LYS A 100 -10.46 7.69 9.83
C LYS A 100 -9.38 6.81 10.44
N PHE A 101 -9.82 5.85 11.23
CA PHE A 101 -8.96 4.89 11.90
C PHE A 101 -9.47 3.48 11.68
N ARG A 102 -8.57 2.50 11.83
CA ARG A 102 -8.94 1.11 12.11
C ARG A 102 -8.41 0.75 13.49
N LYS A 103 -9.25 0.10 14.28
CA LYS A 103 -8.89 -0.44 15.59
C LYS A 103 -8.10 -1.73 15.40
N ALA A 104 -7.08 -1.91 16.23
CA ALA A 104 -6.29 -3.13 16.27
C ALA A 104 -6.10 -3.58 17.71
N VAL A 105 -6.09 -4.90 17.90
CA VAL A 105 -5.76 -5.57 19.17
C VAL A 105 -4.43 -6.28 18.98
N LEU A 106 -3.44 -5.95 19.83
CA LEU A 106 -2.12 -6.58 19.79
C LEU A 106 -2.11 -7.89 20.58
N GLU A 107 -1.09 -8.72 20.36
CA GLU A 107 -0.96 -10.04 20.99
C GLU A 107 -0.92 -10.02 22.53
N ASN A 108 -0.54 -8.88 23.13
CA ASN A 108 -0.57 -8.64 24.57
C ASN A 108 -1.90 -8.05 25.08
N GLY A 109 -2.90 -7.95 24.20
CA GLY A 109 -4.21 -7.35 24.45
C GLY A 109 -4.27 -5.82 24.39
N GLU A 110 -3.16 -5.13 24.10
CA GLU A 110 -3.16 -3.67 23.95
C GLU A 110 -3.98 -3.24 22.73
N VAL A 111 -4.87 -2.27 22.91
CA VAL A 111 -5.62 -1.67 21.80
C VAL A 111 -4.87 -0.46 21.23
N VAL A 112 -4.69 -0.46 19.91
CA VAL A 112 -4.10 0.64 19.14
C VAL A 112 -4.94 0.98 17.92
N TYR A 113 -4.68 2.12 17.31
CA TYR A 113 -5.46 2.66 16.20
C TYR A 113 -4.55 3.09 15.05
N ALA A 114 -4.81 2.57 13.86
CA ALA A 114 -4.12 2.95 12.63
C ALA A 114 -4.89 4.06 11.92
N TYR A 115 -4.28 5.23 11.77
CA TYR A 115 -4.82 6.34 10.98
C TYR A 115 -4.74 6.02 9.49
N LEU A 116 -5.86 6.19 8.77
CA LEU A 116 -5.97 5.86 7.36
C LEU A 116 -5.77 7.10 6.48
N VAL A 117 -4.77 7.05 5.61
CA VAL A 117 -4.58 8.05 4.53
C VAL A 117 -5.17 7.48 3.25
N SER A 118 -6.17 8.15 2.68
CA SER A 118 -6.89 7.69 1.48
C SER A 118 -7.41 6.25 1.63
N ASN A 119 -7.94 5.91 2.82
CA ASN A 119 -8.42 4.57 3.20
C ASN A 119 -7.36 3.45 3.14
N SER A 120 -6.06 3.79 3.05
CA SER A 120 -4.97 2.81 3.07
C SER A 120 -4.40 2.66 4.47
N LEU A 121 -4.00 1.43 4.82
CA LEU A 121 -3.21 1.18 6.03
C LEU A 121 -1.84 1.85 5.95
N PRO A 122 -1.24 2.21 7.09
CA PRO A 122 0.16 2.62 7.17
C PRO A 122 1.09 1.55 6.59
N ASP A 123 2.18 1.98 5.95
CA ASP A 123 3.13 1.11 5.25
C ASP A 123 4.24 0.53 6.14
N ASN A 124 4.15 0.77 7.44
CA ASN A 124 5.07 0.30 8.49
C ASN A 124 4.56 -0.97 9.19
N ILE A 125 3.58 -1.64 8.60
CA ILE A 125 3.13 -2.99 8.95
C ILE A 125 3.08 -3.85 7.69
N TYR A 126 3.16 -5.17 7.86
CA TYR A 126 2.77 -6.11 6.82
C TYR A 126 1.63 -7.00 7.31
N LEU A 127 0.68 -7.28 6.42
CA LEU A 127 -0.36 -8.26 6.69
C LEU A 127 0.20 -9.67 6.50
N THR A 128 -0.09 -10.57 7.44
CA THR A 128 0.42 -11.95 7.42
C THR A 128 0.01 -12.66 6.13
N GLU A 129 -1.24 -12.47 5.70
CA GLU A 129 -1.77 -13.05 4.46
C GLU A 129 -1.06 -12.54 3.21
N GLU A 130 -0.65 -11.26 3.16
CA GLU A 130 0.12 -10.72 2.03
C GLU A 130 1.51 -11.36 1.94
N VAL A 131 2.17 -11.54 3.09
CA VAL A 131 3.47 -12.23 3.16
C VAL A 131 3.33 -13.70 2.76
N ASN A 132 2.26 -14.39 3.20
CA ASN A 132 1.98 -15.77 2.83
C ASN A 132 1.76 -15.91 1.31
N ARG A 133 0.99 -15.00 0.71
CA ARG A 133 0.83 -14.95 -0.76
C ARG A 133 2.16 -14.73 -1.46
N ALA A 134 2.97 -13.79 -1.00
CA ALA A 134 4.27 -13.54 -1.59
C ALA A 134 5.20 -14.76 -1.49
N ARG A 135 5.24 -15.41 -0.32
CA ARG A 135 6.02 -16.64 -0.10
C ARG A 135 5.57 -17.79 -1.00
N SER A 136 4.27 -17.90 -1.28
CA SER A 136 3.75 -18.94 -2.19
C SER A 136 4.31 -18.80 -3.62
N LEU A 137 4.77 -17.61 -4.01
CA LEU A 137 5.36 -17.35 -5.32
C LEU A 137 6.85 -17.72 -5.41
N ILE A 138 7.52 -18.05 -4.30
CA ILE A 138 8.95 -18.41 -4.33
C ILE A 138 9.17 -19.60 -5.27
N GLY A 139 10.14 -19.47 -6.16
CA GLY A 139 10.45 -20.43 -7.23
C GLY A 139 9.57 -20.29 -8.48
N GLN A 140 8.47 -19.51 -8.41
CA GLN A 140 7.60 -19.26 -9.56
C GLN A 140 8.07 -18.06 -10.38
N LYS A 141 7.55 -17.97 -11.61
CA LYS A 141 7.71 -16.79 -12.46
C LYS A 141 6.54 -15.84 -12.24
N ILE A 142 6.86 -14.55 -12.19
CA ILE A 142 5.92 -13.45 -12.31
C ILE A 142 6.28 -12.62 -13.55
N TRP A 143 5.33 -11.85 -14.06
CA TRP A 143 5.56 -10.97 -15.20
C TRP A 143 5.31 -9.53 -14.81
N VAL A 144 6.27 -8.64 -15.02
CA VAL A 144 6.16 -7.23 -14.65
C VAL A 144 4.93 -6.58 -15.31
N ASN A 145 4.22 -5.75 -14.58
CA ASN A 145 3.09 -4.99 -15.07
C ASN A 145 3.36 -3.48 -14.95
N ASN A 146 3.90 -2.90 -16.02
CA ASN A 146 4.12 -1.46 -16.10
C ASN A 146 2.88 -0.70 -16.63
N SER A 147 1.88 -1.41 -17.17
CA SER A 147 0.65 -0.79 -17.70
C SER A 147 -0.26 -0.16 -16.63
N ARG A 148 -0.06 -0.51 -15.35
CA ARG A 148 -0.90 -0.06 -14.22
C ARG A 148 -0.17 0.87 -13.25
N VAL A 149 1.00 1.36 -13.62
CA VAL A 149 1.85 2.18 -12.76
C VAL A 149 2.38 3.39 -13.51
N VAL A 150 2.59 4.47 -12.78
CA VAL A 150 3.21 5.68 -13.34
C VAL A 150 4.73 5.44 -13.38
N GLY A 151 5.27 5.26 -14.58
CA GLY A 151 6.67 4.91 -14.81
C GLY A 151 6.96 3.41 -14.68
N SER A 152 8.11 2.98 -15.20
CA SER A 152 8.53 1.58 -15.14
C SER A 152 9.01 1.18 -13.75
N GLN A 153 8.71 -0.05 -13.36
CA GLN A 153 9.33 -0.66 -12.18
C GLN A 153 10.84 -0.78 -12.39
N VAL A 154 11.59 -0.70 -11.28
CA VAL A 154 13.04 -0.88 -11.27
C VAL A 154 13.37 -1.83 -10.13
N LEU A 155 14.26 -2.79 -10.39
CA LEU A 155 14.80 -3.65 -9.35
C LEU A 155 15.86 -2.89 -8.58
N ILE A 156 15.64 -2.72 -7.28
CA ILE A 156 16.60 -2.04 -6.40
C ILE A 156 17.55 -3.06 -5.78
N THR A 157 18.78 -2.65 -5.51
CA THR A 157 19.78 -3.50 -4.86
C THR A 157 20.20 -2.90 -3.51
N PRO A 158 20.94 -3.65 -2.67
CA PRO A 158 21.55 -3.09 -1.47
C PRO A 158 22.50 -1.92 -1.75
N ASP A 159 23.16 -1.91 -2.92
CA ASP A 159 23.96 -0.78 -3.38
C ASP A 159 23.02 0.31 -3.93
N GLU A 160 23.09 1.50 -3.34
CA GLU A 160 22.23 2.62 -3.71
C GLU A 160 22.46 3.16 -5.11
N ASN A 161 23.63 2.91 -5.68
CA ASN A 161 24.02 3.35 -7.02
C ASN A 161 23.72 2.29 -8.09
N LEU A 162 23.27 1.10 -7.69
CA LEU A 162 23.00 -0.01 -8.59
C LEU A 162 21.51 -0.36 -8.60
N SER A 163 20.93 -0.33 -9.80
CA SER A 163 19.55 -0.74 -10.03
C SER A 163 19.40 -1.29 -11.44
N TYR A 164 18.39 -2.14 -11.65
CA TYR A 164 18.14 -2.76 -12.94
C TYR A 164 16.76 -2.35 -13.47
N PRO A 165 16.67 -1.79 -14.69
CA PRO A 165 15.38 -1.48 -15.28
C PRO A 165 14.60 -2.77 -15.53
N THR A 166 13.27 -2.66 -15.49
CA THR A 166 12.37 -3.73 -15.92
C THR A 166 11.52 -3.27 -17.10
N TYR A 167 11.11 -4.24 -17.91
CA TYR A 167 10.24 -4.03 -19.06
C TYR A 167 8.85 -4.60 -18.80
N ASN A 168 7.84 -4.06 -19.49
CA ASN A 168 6.49 -4.54 -19.32
C ASN A 168 6.35 -6.00 -19.80
N ALA A 169 5.61 -6.83 -19.08
CA ALA A 169 5.52 -8.27 -19.29
C ALA A 169 6.88 -9.01 -19.28
N GLU A 170 7.93 -8.45 -18.68
CA GLU A 170 9.20 -9.14 -18.48
C GLU A 170 9.05 -10.24 -17.41
N PRO A 171 9.46 -11.49 -17.69
CA PRO A 171 9.40 -12.55 -16.70
C PRO A 171 10.53 -12.42 -15.67
N LEU A 172 10.16 -12.48 -14.39
CA LEU A 172 11.08 -12.50 -13.26
C LEU A 172 10.83 -13.77 -12.43
N THR A 173 11.90 -14.42 -11.98
CA THR A 173 11.78 -15.56 -11.05
C THR A 173 11.81 -15.03 -9.62
N VAL A 174 10.82 -15.38 -8.80
CA VAL A 174 10.83 -15.01 -7.38
C VAL A 174 11.79 -15.92 -6.65
N VAL A 175 12.78 -15.33 -5.99
CA VAL A 175 13.86 -16.05 -5.30
C VAL A 175 13.56 -16.13 -3.80
N ASP A 176 13.06 -15.04 -3.20
CA ASP A 176 12.85 -14.94 -1.76
C ASP A 176 11.98 -13.72 -1.40
N ILE A 177 11.61 -13.58 -0.12
CA ILE A 177 10.95 -12.41 0.44
C ILE A 177 11.91 -11.62 1.33
N PHE A 178 12.07 -10.34 1.03
CA PHE A 178 12.90 -9.41 1.78
C PHE A 178 12.04 -8.53 2.68
N MET A 179 12.10 -8.79 3.98
CA MET A 179 11.26 -8.15 5.01
C MET A 179 11.85 -6.84 5.56
N SER A 180 13.02 -6.41 5.08
CA SER A 180 13.67 -5.17 5.52
C SER A 180 13.49 -4.07 4.46
N VAL A 181 13.75 -2.82 4.86
CA VAL A 181 13.69 -1.65 3.98
C VAL A 181 15.10 -1.10 3.79
N TYR A 182 15.46 -0.73 2.57
CA TYR A 182 16.68 0.04 2.31
C TYR A 182 16.39 1.54 2.39
N GLY A 183 17.29 2.31 3.01
CA GLY A 183 17.08 3.74 3.28
C GLY A 183 17.08 4.65 2.05
N HIS A 184 17.69 4.21 0.93
CA HIS A 184 17.89 5.02 -0.28
C HIS A 184 16.71 5.05 -1.25
N ARG A 185 15.70 4.19 -1.09
CA ARG A 185 14.46 4.24 -1.89
C ARG A 185 13.25 4.41 -0.99
N ARG A 186 12.70 5.62 -1.01
CA ARG A 186 11.38 5.95 -0.45
C ARG A 186 10.29 5.37 -1.35
N GLY A 187 9.40 4.59 -0.77
CA GLY A 187 8.25 4.00 -1.46
C GLY A 187 7.44 3.15 -0.49
N ARG A 188 6.12 3.18 -0.64
CA ARG A 188 5.20 2.42 0.23
C ARG A 188 5.51 0.92 0.20
N GLY A 189 5.21 0.23 1.30
CA GLY A 189 5.16 -1.22 1.43
C GLY A 189 6.24 -1.78 2.35
N ALA A 190 5.82 -2.55 3.35
CA ALA A 190 6.65 -3.06 4.45
C ALA A 190 7.64 -4.17 4.05
N PHE A 191 7.52 -4.75 2.85
CA PHE A 191 8.43 -5.77 2.36
C PHE A 191 8.55 -5.74 0.83
N SER A 192 9.52 -6.47 0.31
CA SER A 192 9.76 -6.63 -1.13
C SER A 192 9.98 -8.09 -1.48
N MET A 193 9.72 -8.48 -2.72
CA MET A 193 10.19 -9.74 -3.25
C MET A 193 11.60 -9.56 -3.80
N ARG A 194 12.50 -10.49 -3.49
CA ARG A 194 13.77 -10.67 -4.21
C ARG A 194 13.50 -11.48 -5.47
N VAL A 195 13.89 -10.95 -6.61
CA VAL A 195 13.59 -11.51 -7.92
C VAL A 195 14.82 -11.54 -8.80
N ARG A 196 14.86 -12.48 -9.75
CA ARG A 196 15.96 -12.68 -10.70
C ARG A 196 15.46 -12.57 -12.14
N LYS A 197 16.15 -11.78 -12.96
CA LYS A 197 15.96 -11.71 -14.41
C LYS A 197 16.56 -12.93 -15.10
N SER A 198 16.14 -13.21 -16.33
CA SER A 198 16.74 -14.30 -17.13
C SER A 198 18.22 -14.07 -17.45
N SER A 199 18.65 -12.82 -17.51
CA SER A 199 20.05 -12.40 -17.70
C SER A 199 20.91 -12.54 -16.44
N GLY A 200 20.31 -12.91 -15.31
CA GLY A 200 21.02 -13.20 -14.06
C GLY A 200 21.02 -12.07 -13.04
N GLU A 201 20.64 -10.84 -13.40
CA GLU A 201 20.57 -9.75 -12.43
C GLU A 201 19.47 -10.01 -11.40
N GLU A 202 19.79 -9.74 -10.13
CA GLU A 202 18.88 -9.85 -9.01
C GLU A 202 18.63 -8.49 -8.38
N GLY A 203 17.41 -8.29 -7.91
CA GLY A 203 17.08 -7.13 -7.09
C GLY A 203 15.74 -7.29 -6.42
N LEU A 204 15.27 -6.22 -5.79
CA LEU A 204 14.02 -6.19 -5.06
C LEU A 204 12.94 -5.44 -5.85
N ILE A 205 11.73 -5.99 -5.81
CA ILE A 205 10.51 -5.34 -6.30
C ILE A 205 9.46 -5.34 -5.17
N LYS A 206 8.73 -4.24 -5.00
CA LYS A 206 7.68 -4.15 -3.97
C LYS A 206 6.56 -5.13 -4.26
N PHE A 207 6.04 -5.81 -3.23
CA PHE A 207 4.91 -6.70 -3.37
C PHE A 207 3.60 -5.91 -3.41
N TYR A 208 3.08 -5.72 -4.62
CA TYR A 208 1.75 -5.19 -4.87
C TYR A 208 1.13 -5.97 -6.00
N ASP A 209 -0.07 -6.51 -5.81
CA ASP A 209 -0.73 -7.37 -6.81
C ASP A 209 -0.87 -6.68 -8.19
N ARG A 210 -0.95 -5.34 -8.22
CA ARG A 210 -1.01 -4.57 -9.47
C ARG A 210 0.32 -4.47 -10.23
N TYR A 211 1.47 -4.79 -9.61
CA TYR A 211 2.81 -4.63 -10.19
C TYR A 211 3.24 -5.82 -11.04
N PHE A 212 2.53 -6.94 -10.98
CA PHE A 212 2.88 -8.12 -11.75
C PHE A 212 1.67 -8.99 -12.07
N TYR A 213 1.84 -9.90 -13.03
CA TYR A 213 0.96 -11.01 -13.30
C TYR A 213 1.59 -12.30 -12.75
N THR A 214 0.77 -13.20 -12.19
CA THR A 214 1.20 -14.52 -11.70
C THR A 214 1.21 -15.59 -12.80
N SER A 215 0.81 -15.23 -14.01
CA SER A 215 0.83 -16.08 -15.21
C SER A 215 1.25 -15.25 -16.41
N ASN A 216 1.83 -15.88 -17.43
CA ASN A 216 2.25 -15.20 -18.64
C ASN A 216 1.08 -14.42 -19.27
N PRO A 217 1.12 -13.08 -19.30
CA PRO A 217 0.01 -12.30 -19.81
C PRO A 217 -0.05 -12.31 -21.34
N ILE A 218 1.07 -12.60 -22.02
CA ILE A 218 1.20 -12.56 -23.46
C ILE A 218 0.42 -13.72 -24.10
N PRO A 219 -0.56 -13.46 -24.99
CA PRO A 219 -1.30 -14.51 -25.66
C PRO A 219 -0.42 -15.50 -26.43
N PRO A 220 -0.77 -16.81 -26.44
CA PRO A 220 -0.12 -17.77 -27.32
C PRO A 220 -0.21 -17.32 -28.79
N GLY A 221 0.88 -17.48 -29.55
CA GLY A 221 0.96 -17.07 -30.95
C GLY A 221 1.19 -15.58 -31.20
N THR A 222 1.28 -14.73 -30.16
CA THR A 222 1.66 -13.32 -30.34
C THR A 222 3.07 -13.21 -30.96
N SER A 223 3.14 -12.51 -32.10
CA SER A 223 4.38 -12.34 -32.88
C SER A 223 5.46 -11.57 -32.12
N GLN A 224 6.73 -11.79 -32.49
CA GLN A 224 7.85 -11.09 -31.84
C GLN A 224 7.76 -9.56 -31.96
N LYS A 225 7.23 -9.05 -33.08
CA LYS A 225 6.99 -7.62 -33.29
C LYS A 225 6.03 -7.07 -32.23
N VAL A 226 4.92 -7.76 -31.99
CA VAL A 226 3.91 -7.35 -30.99
C VAL A 226 4.47 -7.49 -29.57
N ARG A 227 5.23 -8.56 -29.28
CA ARG A 227 5.89 -8.75 -27.97
C ARG A 227 6.81 -7.58 -27.63
N ARG A 228 7.70 -7.20 -28.55
CA ARG A 228 8.61 -6.05 -28.36
C ARG A 228 7.87 -4.74 -28.14
N ALA A 229 6.74 -4.56 -28.84
CA ALA A 229 5.90 -3.37 -28.64
C ALA A 229 5.25 -3.38 -27.25
N ILE A 230 4.71 -4.52 -26.77
CA ILE A 230 4.18 -4.65 -25.40
C ILE A 230 5.26 -4.35 -24.35
N GLU A 231 6.47 -4.88 -24.52
CA GLU A 231 7.61 -4.67 -23.61
C GLU A 231 7.97 -3.19 -23.46
N ARG A 232 7.85 -2.44 -24.56
CA ARG A 232 8.14 -1.00 -24.64
C ARG A 232 6.95 -0.10 -24.38
N GLN A 233 5.78 -0.68 -24.09
CA GLN A 233 4.51 0.04 -23.97
C GLN A 233 4.20 0.87 -25.24
N GLU A 234 4.45 0.28 -26.40
CA GLU A 234 4.15 0.80 -27.73
C GLU A 234 2.99 0.00 -28.36
N VAL A 235 2.32 0.58 -29.35
CA VAL A 235 1.30 -0.12 -30.16
C VAL A 235 1.80 -0.37 -31.57
N THR A 236 1.30 -1.44 -32.20
CA THR A 236 1.59 -1.70 -33.61
C THR A 236 0.37 -2.24 -34.34
N MET A 237 0.32 -1.98 -35.65
CA MET A 237 -0.76 -2.41 -36.54
C MET A 237 -1.07 -3.89 -36.37
N GLY A 238 -2.37 -4.22 -36.31
CA GLY A 238 -2.85 -5.60 -36.21
C GLY A 238 -2.86 -6.18 -34.79
N MET A 239 -2.42 -5.43 -33.77
CA MET A 239 -2.63 -5.83 -32.37
C MET A 239 -4.11 -6.13 -32.11
N THR A 240 -4.36 -7.20 -31.37
CA THR A 240 -5.66 -7.46 -30.76
C THR A 240 -5.94 -6.46 -29.63
N LYS A 241 -7.20 -6.35 -29.24
CA LYS A 241 -7.62 -5.56 -28.07
C LYS A 241 -6.86 -5.97 -26.80
N LYS A 242 -6.66 -7.27 -26.58
CA LYS A 242 -5.91 -7.79 -25.42
C LYS A 242 -4.44 -7.37 -25.47
N GLU A 243 -3.79 -7.47 -26.62
CA GLU A 243 -2.38 -7.03 -26.77
C GLU A 243 -2.23 -5.51 -26.56
N ALA A 244 -3.20 -4.72 -27.02
CA ALA A 244 -3.22 -3.28 -26.76
C ALA A 244 -3.40 -2.95 -25.27
N VAL A 245 -4.32 -3.62 -24.56
CA VAL A 245 -4.46 -3.47 -23.09
C VAL A 245 -3.19 -3.86 -22.37
N LEU A 246 -2.53 -4.95 -22.78
CA LEU A 246 -1.27 -5.36 -22.16
C LEU A 246 -0.17 -4.32 -22.36
N SER A 247 -0.16 -3.62 -23.49
CA SER A 247 0.83 -2.58 -23.79
C SER A 247 0.53 -1.25 -23.07
N TRP A 248 -0.68 -0.71 -23.24
CA TRP A 248 -1.07 0.65 -22.82
C TRP A 248 -2.00 0.71 -21.60
N GLY A 249 -2.44 -0.43 -21.07
CA GLY A 249 -3.43 -0.50 -20.00
C GLY A 249 -4.87 -0.36 -20.51
N GLU A 250 -5.80 -0.30 -19.57
CA GLU A 250 -7.22 -0.15 -19.88
C GLU A 250 -7.52 1.28 -20.39
N PRO A 251 -8.34 1.44 -21.44
CA PRO A 251 -8.76 2.76 -21.89
C PRO A 251 -9.69 3.42 -20.88
N GLU A 252 -9.66 4.75 -20.84
CA GLU A 252 -10.60 5.55 -20.04
C GLU A 252 -12.03 5.43 -20.58
N LYS A 253 -12.16 5.31 -21.90
CA LYS A 253 -13.45 5.18 -22.59
C LYS A 253 -13.33 4.35 -23.87
N VAL A 254 -14.36 3.56 -24.16
CA VAL A 254 -14.52 2.85 -25.44
C VAL A 254 -15.80 3.31 -26.14
N ASN A 255 -15.65 3.94 -27.31
CA ASN A 255 -16.76 4.25 -28.20
C ASN A 255 -16.89 3.12 -29.24
N LYS A 256 -18.03 2.43 -29.29
CA LYS A 256 -18.25 1.26 -30.15
C LYS A 256 -19.38 1.51 -31.15
N SER A 257 -19.17 1.13 -32.40
CA SER A 257 -20.18 1.16 -33.46
C SER A 257 -20.24 -0.18 -34.19
N VAL A 258 -21.45 -0.64 -34.50
CA VAL A 258 -21.71 -1.91 -35.19
C VAL A 258 -22.60 -1.63 -36.39
N GLY A 259 -22.23 -2.15 -37.56
CA GLY A 259 -23.02 -2.04 -38.78
C GLY A 259 -22.70 -3.17 -39.75
N SER A 260 -23.25 -3.12 -40.96
CA SER A 260 -23.00 -4.13 -42.00
C SER A 260 -21.51 -4.24 -42.39
N TRP A 261 -20.73 -3.18 -42.16
CA TRP A 261 -19.27 -3.10 -42.32
C TRP A 261 -18.45 -3.70 -41.15
N GLY A 262 -19.11 -4.34 -40.19
CA GLY A 262 -18.51 -4.95 -39.01
C GLY A 262 -18.47 -4.03 -37.80
N VAL A 263 -17.55 -4.31 -36.87
CA VAL A 263 -17.41 -3.58 -35.60
C VAL A 263 -16.25 -2.61 -35.69
N ARG A 264 -16.49 -1.35 -35.31
CA ARG A 264 -15.45 -0.34 -35.10
C ARG A 264 -15.44 0.10 -33.65
N GLU A 265 -14.26 0.26 -33.08
CA GLU A 265 -14.08 0.78 -31.72
C GLU A 265 -13.02 1.89 -31.74
N GLN A 266 -13.28 2.98 -31.03
CA GLN A 266 -12.27 3.97 -30.67
C GLN A 266 -12.06 3.89 -29.16
N TRP A 267 -10.82 3.69 -28.76
CA TRP A 267 -10.41 3.63 -27.37
C TRP A 267 -9.68 4.93 -27.02
N VAL A 268 -10.07 5.55 -25.91
CA VAL A 268 -9.61 6.88 -25.48
C VAL A 268 -8.68 6.72 -24.28
N TYR A 269 -7.52 7.37 -24.36
CA TYR A 269 -6.48 7.46 -23.33
C TYR A 269 -6.09 8.95 -23.18
N GLY A 270 -6.95 9.77 -22.57
CA GLY A 270 -6.80 11.22 -22.58
C GLY A 270 -6.85 11.79 -23.99
N TYR A 271 -5.74 12.36 -24.46
CA TYR A 271 -5.58 12.92 -25.81
C TYR A 271 -5.06 11.92 -26.85
N ASN A 272 -4.84 10.66 -26.45
CA ASN A 272 -4.39 9.59 -27.33
C ASN A 272 -5.54 8.63 -27.64
N TYR A 273 -5.54 8.09 -28.86
CA TYR A 273 -6.63 7.27 -29.37
C TYR A 273 -6.12 6.04 -30.10
N LEU A 274 -6.75 4.90 -29.86
CA LEU A 274 -6.55 3.67 -30.64
C LEU A 274 -7.83 3.35 -31.43
N TYR A 275 -7.69 3.01 -32.70
CA TYR A 275 -8.82 2.67 -33.57
C TYR A 275 -8.76 1.21 -33.99
N PHE A 276 -9.83 0.47 -33.71
CA PHE A 276 -9.96 -0.94 -34.02
C PHE A 276 -11.05 -1.17 -35.06
N LYS A 277 -10.80 -2.12 -35.97
CA LYS A 277 -11.81 -2.72 -36.85
C LYS A 277 -11.82 -4.23 -36.63
N ASN A 278 -12.98 -4.79 -36.31
CA ASN A 278 -13.18 -6.22 -36.04
C ASN A 278 -12.15 -6.79 -35.03
N GLY A 279 -11.86 -6.02 -33.97
CA GLY A 279 -10.96 -6.43 -32.89
C GLY A 279 -9.46 -6.30 -33.17
N LYS A 280 -9.08 -5.72 -34.31
CA LYS A 280 -7.68 -5.49 -34.71
C LYS A 280 -7.38 -4.00 -34.82
N LEU A 281 -6.23 -3.58 -34.30
CA LEU A 281 -5.77 -2.20 -34.36
C LEU A 281 -5.46 -1.81 -35.81
N THR A 282 -6.10 -0.76 -36.30
CA THR A 282 -5.97 -0.27 -37.68
C THR A 282 -5.35 1.11 -37.79
N SER A 283 -5.32 1.89 -36.71
CA SER A 283 -4.62 3.17 -36.63
C SER A 283 -4.59 3.66 -35.19
N TRP A 284 -3.78 4.68 -34.92
CA TRP A 284 -3.76 5.40 -33.65
C TRP A 284 -3.47 6.87 -33.90
N GLN A 285 -3.77 7.69 -32.91
CA GLN A 285 -3.43 9.11 -32.86
C GLN A 285 -2.82 9.38 -31.49
N THR A 286 -1.61 9.95 -31.48
CA THR A 286 -0.92 10.36 -30.26
C THR A 286 -0.56 11.83 -30.32
N THR A 287 -0.61 12.51 -29.19
CA THR A 287 0.00 13.84 -29.06
C THR A 287 1.48 13.65 -28.73
N ASN A 288 2.36 14.04 -29.66
CA ASN A 288 3.81 14.12 -29.39
C ASN A 288 4.11 15.28 -28.43
#